data_AF-A0A1V0I2C4-F1
#
_entry.id   AF-A0A1V0I2C4-F1
#
_cell.length_a   1.000
_cell.length_b   1.000
_cell.length_c   1.000
_cell.angle_alpha   90.00
_cell.angle_beta   90.00
_cell.angle_gamma   90.00
#
_symmetry.space_group_name_H-M   'P 1'
#
loop_
_entity.id
_entity.type
_entity.pdbx_description
1 polymer ?
#
loop_
_entity_poly.entity_id
_entity_poly.type
_entity_poly.pdbx_seq_one_letter_code
_entity_poly.pdbx_strand_id
1 'polypeptide(L)'
;MPTELELQDKGLEVGASAYVPVDWLTFDPENPRFVPGKEPLGGNVTDIIRNLVQQAELGELLQSISQNGYVGIEPMIAMYQNSALVVLEGNRRLAAVLALRNPAIAADVRIALPDMSAAHRQSLEMINVHRVAAREDAQDIIGFKHINGPRPWDAYAKARFAAAWLDRERAKGEGGLTLREIAQRMGDRHNTLRRMVLAIEVLDQARERGLWEVEDRTSKKFGFSHLYTGLSYQQFADFLDLKVEDERGNPPQDPIPPTHHGNLKTLLGWLFGDRRENVDPIIRTQAQDLKRVREVLGNQKATIALETDRNLDAAYSIADIKGEALRRGVYAARAGLREALADTGSYDAKIHEDVLETALEVRSSARALVAALAVSEDD
;
A
#
# COMPACT_ATOMS: atom_id res chain seq x y z
N MET A 1 -32.11 -17.08 -10.13
CA MET A 1 -31.43 -17.05 -8.82
C MET A 1 -32.24 -17.91 -7.84
N PRO A 2 -31.62 -18.58 -6.86
CA PRO A 2 -32.33 -19.52 -6.00
C PRO A 2 -33.28 -18.84 -5.03
N THR A 3 -34.30 -19.57 -4.61
CA THR A 3 -35.19 -19.28 -3.49
C THR A 3 -34.69 -19.96 -2.21
N GLU A 4 -35.15 -19.50 -1.06
CA GLU A 4 -34.80 -20.11 0.24
C GLU A 4 -35.18 -21.60 0.31
N LEU A 5 -36.31 -21.98 -0.30
CA LEU A 5 -36.76 -23.37 -0.36
C LEU A 5 -35.80 -24.23 -1.21
N GLU A 6 -35.35 -23.71 -2.36
CA GLU A 6 -34.37 -24.41 -3.20
C GLU A 6 -33.02 -24.60 -2.49
N LEU A 7 -32.63 -23.68 -1.60
CA LEU A 7 -31.44 -23.86 -0.76
C LEU A 7 -31.65 -24.99 0.27
N GLN A 8 -32.81 -25.04 0.91
CA GLN A 8 -33.16 -26.10 1.87
C GLN A 8 -33.24 -27.48 1.21
N ASP A 9 -33.84 -27.58 0.02
CA ASP A 9 -33.90 -28.82 -0.77
C ASP A 9 -32.50 -29.34 -1.16
N LYS A 10 -31.53 -28.44 -1.28
CA LYS A 10 -30.10 -28.79 -1.49
C LYS A 10 -29.35 -29.11 -0.20
N GLY A 11 -29.99 -29.01 0.96
CA GLY A 11 -29.36 -29.17 2.28
C GLY A 11 -28.43 -28.01 2.64
N LEU A 12 -28.56 -26.84 2.00
CA LEU A 12 -27.76 -25.66 2.27
C LEU A 12 -28.45 -24.75 3.31
N GLU A 13 -28.64 -25.30 4.51
CA GLU A 13 -29.05 -24.55 5.70
C GLU A 13 -27.89 -23.72 6.26
N VAL A 14 -28.18 -22.76 7.13
CA VAL A 14 -27.14 -21.99 7.83
C VAL A 14 -26.25 -22.93 8.65
N GLY A 15 -24.93 -22.82 8.48
CA GLY A 15 -23.93 -23.68 9.11
C GLY A 15 -23.71 -25.02 8.39
N ALA A 16 -24.44 -25.31 7.32
CA ALA A 16 -24.25 -26.50 6.50
C ALA A 16 -23.38 -26.22 5.27
N SER A 17 -22.88 -27.30 4.66
CA SER A 17 -22.17 -27.25 3.38
C SER A 17 -22.85 -28.16 2.36
N ALA A 18 -23.05 -27.67 1.15
CA ALA A 18 -23.64 -28.43 0.05
C ALA A 18 -23.10 -27.99 -1.31
N TYR A 19 -23.21 -28.88 -2.31
CA TYR A 19 -22.94 -28.54 -3.70
C TYR A 19 -24.15 -27.85 -4.32
N VAL A 20 -23.94 -26.63 -4.82
CA VAL A 20 -24.98 -25.82 -5.48
C VAL A 20 -24.58 -25.43 -6.91
N PRO A 21 -25.55 -25.14 -7.79
CA PRO A 21 -25.25 -24.60 -9.11
C PRO A 21 -24.38 -23.34 -9.02
N VAL A 22 -23.31 -23.28 -9.81
CA VAL A 22 -22.43 -22.09 -9.86
C VAL A 22 -23.18 -20.81 -10.22
N ASP A 23 -24.26 -20.91 -11.00
CA ASP A 23 -25.08 -19.77 -11.42
C ASP A 23 -25.92 -19.17 -10.27
N TRP A 24 -25.91 -19.79 -9.10
CA TRP A 24 -26.50 -19.23 -7.87
C TRP A 24 -25.54 -18.28 -7.14
N LEU A 25 -24.25 -18.32 -7.50
CA LEU A 25 -23.18 -17.60 -6.82
C LEU A 25 -22.97 -16.23 -7.44
N THR A 26 -22.77 -15.24 -6.58
CA THR A 26 -22.32 -13.91 -6.96
C THR A 26 -21.09 -13.51 -6.14
N PHE A 27 -20.32 -12.57 -6.66
CA PHE A 27 -19.18 -12.02 -5.94
C PHE A 27 -19.62 -11.11 -4.81
N ASP A 28 -18.81 -11.07 -3.75
CA ASP A 28 -18.95 -10.10 -2.68
C ASP A 28 -18.49 -8.71 -3.12
N PRO A 29 -19.37 -7.68 -3.17
CA PRO A 29 -18.98 -6.32 -3.54
C PRO A 29 -18.03 -5.66 -2.53
N GLU A 30 -17.96 -6.13 -1.28
CA GLU A 30 -17.08 -5.61 -0.23
C GLU A 30 -15.79 -6.44 -0.10
N ASN A 31 -15.38 -7.15 -1.15
CA ASN A 31 -14.17 -7.95 -1.09
C ASN A 31 -12.95 -7.08 -0.75
N PRO A 32 -12.13 -7.43 0.26
CA PRO A 32 -10.98 -6.61 0.69
C PRO A 32 -9.88 -6.49 -0.38
N ARG A 33 -9.94 -7.28 -1.45
CA ARG A 33 -9.06 -7.16 -2.62
C ARG A 33 -9.53 -6.10 -3.61
N PHE A 34 -10.79 -5.66 -3.56
CA PHE A 34 -11.26 -4.59 -4.43
C PHE A 34 -10.78 -3.22 -3.97
N VAL A 35 -10.66 -2.31 -4.92
CA VAL A 35 -10.24 -0.95 -4.63
C VAL A 35 -11.49 -0.07 -4.39
N PRO A 36 -11.51 0.76 -3.33
CA PRO A 36 -12.72 1.46 -2.89
C PRO A 36 -13.24 2.47 -3.91
N GLY A 37 -14.55 2.55 -4.12
CA GLY A 37 -15.19 3.44 -5.09
C GLY A 37 -15.10 2.97 -6.54
N LYS A 38 -14.37 1.87 -6.79
CA LYS A 38 -14.37 1.13 -8.06
C LYS A 38 -14.79 -0.31 -7.87
N GLU A 39 -15.59 -0.56 -6.83
CA GLU A 39 -16.39 -1.77 -6.77
C GLU A 39 -17.19 -1.83 -8.07
N PRO A 40 -17.20 -2.97 -8.76
CA PRO A 40 -17.89 -3.08 -10.04
C PRO A 40 -19.39 -2.79 -9.88
N LEU A 41 -19.76 -1.56 -10.23
CA LEU A 41 -21.12 -1.03 -10.16
C LEU A 41 -22.01 -1.86 -11.08
N GLY A 42 -23.11 -2.38 -10.53
CA GLY A 42 -24.06 -3.21 -11.27
C GLY A 42 -23.63 -4.67 -11.47
N GLY A 43 -22.57 -5.14 -10.81
CA GLY A 43 -22.23 -6.57 -10.78
C GLY A 43 -21.76 -7.13 -12.12
N ASN A 44 -21.11 -6.32 -12.97
CA ASN A 44 -20.48 -6.84 -14.19
C ASN A 44 -19.36 -7.81 -13.80
N VAL A 45 -19.70 -9.11 -13.86
CA VAL A 45 -18.84 -10.26 -13.59
C VAL A 45 -17.50 -10.14 -14.30
N THR A 46 -17.48 -9.62 -15.53
CA THR A 46 -16.27 -9.49 -16.33
C THR A 46 -15.28 -8.48 -15.74
N ASP A 47 -15.77 -7.36 -15.21
CA ASP A 47 -14.92 -6.33 -14.59
C ASP A 47 -14.34 -6.82 -13.25
N ILE A 48 -15.14 -7.56 -12.47
CA ILE A 48 -14.69 -8.24 -11.23
C ILE A 48 -13.55 -9.19 -11.55
N ILE A 49 -13.77 -10.06 -12.53
CA ILE A 49 -12.77 -11.06 -12.95
C ILE A 49 -11.53 -10.33 -13.46
N ARG A 50 -11.67 -9.26 -14.26
CA ARG A 50 -10.52 -8.47 -14.75
C ARG A 50 -9.67 -7.93 -13.59
N ASN A 51 -10.30 -7.39 -12.55
CA ASN A 51 -9.59 -6.87 -11.38
C ASN A 51 -8.85 -7.98 -10.62
N LEU A 52 -9.54 -9.10 -10.33
CA LEU A 52 -8.96 -10.27 -9.64
C LEU A 52 -7.81 -10.91 -10.43
N VAL A 53 -7.84 -10.82 -11.75
CA VAL A 53 -6.81 -11.34 -12.66
C VAL A 53 -5.55 -10.48 -12.62
N GLN A 54 -5.72 -9.16 -12.66
CA GLN A 54 -4.60 -8.21 -12.62
C GLN A 54 -3.83 -8.24 -11.30
N GLN A 55 -4.49 -8.68 -10.21
CA GLN A 55 -3.86 -8.89 -8.90
C GLN A 55 -3.07 -10.21 -8.78
N ALA A 56 -2.85 -10.90 -9.91
CA ALA A 56 -1.74 -11.82 -10.15
C ALA A 56 -1.74 -13.18 -9.43
N GLU A 57 -2.88 -13.87 -9.29
CA GLU A 57 -2.86 -15.30 -8.92
C GLU A 57 -4.04 -16.15 -9.48
N LEU A 58 -4.68 -15.76 -10.60
CA LEU A 58 -5.73 -16.59 -11.21
C LEU A 58 -5.16 -17.73 -12.08
N GLY A 59 -4.00 -17.51 -12.71
CA GLY A 59 -3.40 -18.47 -13.66
C GLY A 59 -3.16 -19.86 -13.07
N GLU A 60 -2.64 -19.93 -11.84
CA GLU A 60 -2.43 -21.22 -11.16
C GLU A 60 -3.75 -21.97 -10.90
N LEU A 61 -4.81 -21.25 -10.52
CA LEU A 61 -6.14 -21.85 -10.31
C LEU A 61 -6.73 -22.33 -11.63
N LEU A 62 -6.59 -21.56 -12.71
CA LEU A 62 -7.03 -21.97 -14.04
C LEU A 62 -6.33 -23.26 -14.48
N GLN A 63 -5.01 -23.34 -14.29
CA GLN A 63 -4.23 -24.52 -14.62
C GLN A 63 -4.64 -25.74 -13.78
N SER A 64 -4.71 -25.56 -12.45
CA SER A 64 -5.05 -26.63 -11.52
C SER A 64 -6.46 -27.18 -11.77
N ILE A 65 -7.46 -26.30 -11.93
CA ILE A 65 -8.85 -26.70 -12.19
C ILE A 65 -8.96 -27.37 -13.56
N SER A 66 -8.20 -26.95 -14.57
CA SER A 66 -8.23 -27.57 -15.90
C SER A 66 -7.64 -28.97 -15.92
N GLN A 67 -6.61 -29.21 -15.10
CA GLN A 67 -5.97 -30.51 -14.96
C GLN A 67 -6.74 -31.48 -14.06
N ASN A 68 -7.47 -31.00 -13.05
CA ASN A 68 -8.05 -31.87 -12.01
C ASN A 68 -9.58 -31.77 -11.88
N GLY A 69 -10.22 -30.84 -12.61
CA GLY A 69 -11.59 -30.43 -12.32
C GLY A 69 -11.71 -29.58 -11.05
N TYR A 70 -12.94 -29.21 -10.69
CA TYR A 70 -13.21 -28.55 -9.43
C TYR A 70 -13.10 -29.53 -8.27
N VAL A 71 -12.19 -29.23 -7.33
CA VAL A 71 -11.96 -30.02 -6.12
C VAL A 71 -12.51 -29.25 -4.92
N GLY A 72 -13.68 -29.65 -4.43
CA GLY A 72 -14.42 -28.98 -3.35
C GLY A 72 -13.96 -29.36 -1.93
N ILE A 73 -12.66 -29.62 -1.70
CA ILE A 73 -12.12 -29.98 -0.37
C ILE A 73 -12.41 -28.88 0.65
N GLU A 74 -12.13 -27.63 0.27
CA GLU A 74 -12.54 -26.46 1.05
C GLU A 74 -13.80 -25.88 0.41
N PRO A 75 -14.95 -25.78 1.10
CA PRO A 75 -16.11 -25.09 0.55
C PRO A 75 -15.82 -23.59 0.37
N MET A 76 -16.47 -22.96 -0.60
CA MET A 76 -16.58 -21.48 -0.61
C MET A 76 -17.49 -21.05 0.54
N ILE A 77 -17.25 -19.90 1.17
CA ILE A 77 -18.13 -19.39 2.22
C ILE A 77 -19.04 -18.33 1.60
N ALA A 78 -20.35 -18.47 1.78
CA ALA A 78 -21.32 -17.55 1.22
C ALA A 78 -22.45 -17.21 2.20
N MET A 79 -23.02 -16.02 2.04
CA MET A 79 -24.28 -15.64 2.69
C MET A 79 -25.38 -15.52 1.64
N TYR A 80 -26.62 -15.82 2.02
CA TYR A 80 -27.75 -15.62 1.13
C TYR A 80 -28.33 -14.21 1.33
N GLN A 81 -28.28 -13.38 0.29
CA GLN A 81 -28.72 -11.98 0.33
C GLN A 81 -29.30 -11.60 -1.03
N ASN A 82 -30.41 -10.85 -1.04
CA ASN A 82 -31.06 -10.35 -2.27
C ASN A 82 -31.31 -11.45 -3.32
N SER A 83 -31.76 -12.62 -2.85
CA SER A 83 -31.98 -13.81 -3.67
C SER A 83 -30.72 -14.40 -4.31
N ALA A 84 -29.52 -14.13 -3.79
CA ALA A 84 -28.25 -14.65 -4.32
C ALA A 84 -27.35 -15.21 -3.22
N LEU A 85 -26.50 -16.18 -3.55
CA LEU A 85 -25.42 -16.61 -2.66
C LEU A 85 -24.19 -15.73 -2.91
N VAL A 86 -23.99 -14.74 -2.04
CA VAL A 86 -22.86 -13.81 -2.08
C VAL A 86 -21.64 -14.49 -1.47
N VAL A 87 -20.61 -14.74 -2.29
CA VAL A 87 -19.39 -15.46 -1.89
C VAL A 87 -18.46 -14.52 -1.12
N LEU A 88 -18.42 -14.69 0.20
CA LEU A 88 -17.56 -13.95 1.12
C LEU A 88 -16.10 -14.43 1.05
N GLU A 89 -15.89 -15.72 0.84
CA GLU A 89 -14.56 -16.33 0.71
C GLU A 89 -14.52 -17.38 -0.40
N GLY A 90 -13.43 -17.36 -1.18
CA GLY A 90 -13.28 -18.16 -2.38
C GLY A 90 -13.54 -17.40 -3.69
N ASN A 91 -13.63 -16.07 -3.66
CA ASN A 91 -13.85 -15.20 -4.83
C ASN A 91 -12.88 -15.48 -5.99
N ARG A 92 -11.60 -15.75 -5.72
CA ARG A 92 -10.64 -16.15 -6.77
C ARG A 92 -10.99 -17.48 -7.44
N ARG A 93 -11.48 -18.44 -6.66
CA ARG A 93 -11.90 -19.74 -7.16
C ARG A 93 -13.19 -19.60 -7.98
N LEU A 94 -14.14 -18.77 -7.54
CA LEU A 94 -15.32 -18.42 -8.34
C LEU A 94 -14.92 -17.76 -9.67
N ALA A 95 -14.01 -16.78 -9.65
CA ALA A 95 -13.51 -16.14 -10.87
C ALA A 95 -12.87 -17.14 -11.85
N ALA A 96 -12.07 -18.10 -11.36
CA ALA A 96 -11.45 -19.12 -12.20
C ALA A 96 -12.49 -20.04 -12.83
N VAL A 97 -13.48 -20.49 -12.03
CA VAL A 97 -14.59 -21.32 -12.50
C VAL A 97 -15.39 -20.60 -13.59
N LEU A 98 -15.76 -19.34 -13.37
CA LEU A 98 -16.53 -18.55 -14.34
C LEU A 98 -15.75 -18.27 -15.63
N ALA A 99 -14.44 -17.97 -15.52
CA ALA A 99 -13.58 -17.78 -16.68
C ALA A 99 -13.42 -19.07 -17.53
N LEU A 100 -13.33 -20.23 -16.89
CA LEU A 100 -13.24 -21.53 -17.58
C LEU A 100 -14.57 -21.96 -18.22
N ARG A 101 -15.69 -21.64 -17.58
CA ARG A 101 -17.04 -21.90 -18.14
C ARG A 101 -17.35 -21.01 -19.33
N ASN A 102 -16.89 -19.75 -19.32
CA ASN A 102 -17.23 -18.77 -20.36
C ASN A 102 -15.99 -18.20 -21.07
N PRO A 103 -15.64 -18.73 -22.26
CA PRO A 103 -14.52 -18.24 -23.06
C PRO A 103 -14.59 -16.76 -23.44
N ALA A 104 -15.78 -16.16 -23.52
CA ALA A 104 -15.94 -14.74 -23.82
C ALA A 104 -15.40 -13.85 -22.69
N ILE A 105 -15.64 -14.24 -21.43
CA ILE A 105 -15.07 -13.56 -20.27
C ILE A 105 -13.55 -13.63 -20.33
N ALA A 106 -13.00 -14.82 -20.56
CA ALA A 106 -11.55 -15.03 -20.61
C ALA A 106 -10.86 -14.22 -21.73
N ALA A 107 -11.48 -14.16 -22.91
CA ALA A 107 -11.00 -13.36 -24.03
C ALA A 107 -10.99 -11.87 -23.69
N ASP A 108 -12.06 -11.36 -23.07
CA ASP A 108 -12.17 -9.95 -22.68
C ASP A 108 -11.12 -9.55 -21.62
N VAL A 109 -10.88 -10.42 -20.64
CA VAL A 109 -9.84 -10.20 -19.61
C VAL A 109 -8.43 -10.60 -20.06
N ARG A 110 -8.27 -10.99 -21.34
CA ARG A 110 -7.00 -11.37 -21.99
C ARG A 110 -6.24 -12.49 -21.29
N ILE A 111 -6.96 -13.51 -20.86
CA ILE A 111 -6.39 -14.72 -20.26
C ILE A 111 -6.40 -15.85 -21.28
N ALA A 112 -5.25 -16.50 -21.44
CA ALA A 112 -5.19 -17.77 -22.15
C ALA A 112 -5.82 -18.87 -21.28
N LEU A 113 -6.88 -19.51 -21.78
CA LEU A 113 -7.47 -20.66 -21.12
C LEU A 113 -6.67 -21.92 -21.47
N PRO A 114 -6.25 -22.73 -20.48
CA PRO A 114 -5.68 -24.03 -20.75
C PRO A 114 -6.74 -25.02 -21.25
N ASP A 115 -6.30 -26.06 -21.96
CA ASP A 115 -7.17 -27.14 -22.40
C ASP A 115 -7.76 -27.91 -21.21
N MET A 116 -9.02 -28.33 -21.36
CA MET A 116 -9.77 -28.98 -20.30
C MET A 116 -10.67 -30.09 -20.89
N SER A 117 -10.69 -31.26 -20.24
CA SER A 117 -11.54 -32.37 -20.63
C SER A 117 -13.03 -32.06 -20.41
N ALA A 118 -13.93 -32.75 -21.13
CA ALA A 118 -15.37 -32.59 -20.94
C ALA A 118 -15.81 -32.91 -19.50
N ALA A 119 -15.21 -33.94 -18.88
CA ALA A 119 -15.49 -34.31 -17.50
C ALA A 119 -15.08 -33.21 -16.50
N HIS A 120 -13.91 -32.59 -16.69
CA HIS A 120 -13.47 -31.48 -15.86
C HIS A 120 -14.36 -30.25 -16.07
N ARG A 121 -14.80 -29.96 -17.30
CA ARG A 121 -15.80 -28.91 -17.55
C ARG A 121 -17.10 -29.16 -16.78
N GLN A 122 -17.59 -30.38 -16.79
CA GLN A 122 -18.82 -30.74 -16.08
C GLN A 122 -18.70 -30.54 -14.56
N SER A 123 -17.52 -30.74 -13.98
CA SER A 123 -17.29 -30.50 -12.56
C SER A 123 -17.45 -29.03 -12.12
N LEU A 124 -17.45 -28.09 -13.07
CA LEU A 124 -17.59 -26.65 -12.80
C LEU A 124 -19.04 -26.20 -12.57
N GLU A 125 -20.00 -27.07 -12.86
CA GLU A 125 -21.44 -26.74 -12.76
C GLU A 125 -21.92 -26.70 -11.30
N MET A 126 -21.31 -27.49 -10.43
CA MET A 126 -21.71 -27.65 -9.03
C MET A 126 -20.54 -27.32 -8.11
N ILE A 127 -20.74 -26.35 -7.22
CA ILE A 127 -19.70 -25.78 -6.36
C ILE A 127 -20.05 -26.06 -4.90
N ASN A 128 -19.09 -26.57 -4.13
CA ASN A 128 -19.25 -26.80 -2.70
C ASN A 128 -19.24 -25.45 -1.96
N VAL A 129 -20.30 -25.18 -1.21
CA VAL A 129 -20.52 -23.92 -0.51
C VAL A 129 -20.91 -24.21 0.94
N HIS A 130 -20.31 -23.48 1.87
CA HIS A 130 -20.69 -23.39 3.27
C HIS A 130 -21.48 -22.12 3.48
N ARG A 131 -22.70 -22.24 4.02
CA ARG A 131 -23.59 -21.09 4.21
C ARG A 131 -23.47 -20.52 5.61
N VAL A 132 -23.29 -19.21 5.69
CA VAL A 132 -23.40 -18.43 6.93
C VAL A 132 -24.68 -17.61 6.95
N ALA A 133 -25.15 -17.22 8.14
CA ALA A 133 -26.33 -16.36 8.27
C ALA A 133 -25.98 -14.91 7.94
N ALA A 134 -24.85 -14.43 8.48
CA ALA A 134 -24.37 -13.07 8.29
C ALA A 134 -22.88 -13.03 7.92
N ARG A 135 -22.40 -11.88 7.44
CA ARG A 135 -20.99 -11.67 7.10
C ARG A 135 -20.10 -11.87 8.33
N GLU A 136 -20.58 -11.40 9.49
CA GLU A 136 -19.90 -11.44 10.78
C GLU A 136 -19.51 -12.87 11.17
N ASP A 137 -20.38 -13.84 10.87
CA ASP A 137 -20.14 -15.26 11.17
C ASP A 137 -18.97 -15.87 10.38
N ALA A 138 -18.57 -15.22 9.27
CA ALA A 138 -17.44 -15.64 8.45
C ALA A 138 -16.14 -14.90 8.78
N GLN A 139 -16.17 -13.76 9.49
CA GLN A 139 -15.01 -12.87 9.61
C GLN A 139 -13.82 -13.54 10.29
N ASP A 140 -14.05 -14.25 11.40
CA ASP A 140 -13.02 -14.97 12.14
C ASP A 140 -12.34 -16.03 11.25
N ILE A 141 -13.14 -16.83 10.53
CA ILE A 141 -12.66 -17.91 9.66
C ILE A 141 -11.83 -17.34 8.50
N ILE A 142 -12.33 -16.28 7.85
CA ILE A 142 -11.67 -15.65 6.71
C ILE A 142 -10.36 -14.99 7.16
N GLY A 143 -10.40 -14.21 8.25
CA GLY A 143 -9.24 -13.52 8.79
C GLY A 143 -8.12 -14.49 9.17
N PHE A 144 -8.45 -15.54 9.93
CA PHE A 144 -7.49 -16.56 10.33
C PHE A 144 -6.85 -17.25 9.12
N LYS A 145 -7.66 -17.61 8.12
CA LYS A 145 -7.20 -18.31 6.91
C LYS A 145 -6.25 -17.46 6.06
N HIS A 146 -6.55 -16.19 5.81
CA HIS A 146 -5.69 -15.35 4.97
C HIS A 146 -4.50 -14.74 5.70
N ILE A 147 -4.37 -14.96 7.01
CA ILE A 147 -3.15 -14.61 7.75
C ILE A 147 -2.22 -15.81 7.88
N ASN A 148 -2.75 -16.98 8.20
CA ASN A 148 -1.95 -18.17 8.52
C ASN A 148 -1.93 -19.22 7.40
N GLY A 149 -2.74 -19.04 6.36
CA GLY A 149 -2.87 -19.98 5.26
C GLY A 149 -1.75 -19.87 4.22
N PRO A 150 -1.71 -20.82 3.27
CA PRO A 150 -0.62 -20.93 2.28
C PRO A 150 -0.58 -19.77 1.27
N ARG A 151 -1.65 -18.98 1.18
CA ARG A 151 -1.77 -17.81 0.29
C ARG A 151 -2.24 -16.60 1.09
N PRO A 152 -1.35 -15.96 1.88
CA PRO A 152 -1.74 -14.86 2.74
C PRO A 152 -2.19 -13.65 1.93
N TRP A 153 -3.03 -12.80 2.53
CA TRP A 153 -3.29 -11.47 1.99
C TRP A 153 -2.01 -10.65 1.93
N ASP A 154 -1.93 -9.76 0.93
CA ASP A 154 -0.96 -8.69 0.99
C ASP A 154 -1.30 -7.70 2.12
N ALA A 155 -0.36 -6.82 2.45
CA ALA A 155 -0.53 -5.89 3.57
C ALA A 155 -1.75 -4.97 3.38
N TYR A 156 -2.06 -4.58 2.14
CA TYR A 156 -3.18 -3.68 1.84
C TYR A 156 -4.52 -4.37 2.05
N ALA A 157 -4.74 -5.54 1.44
CA ALA A 157 -5.98 -6.31 1.60
C ALA A 157 -6.22 -6.71 3.06
N LYS A 158 -5.15 -7.10 3.78
CA LYS A 158 -5.22 -7.39 5.22
C LYS A 158 -5.69 -6.16 6.02
N ALA A 159 -5.13 -4.99 5.71
CA ALA A 159 -5.49 -3.74 6.38
C ALA A 159 -6.93 -3.31 6.09
N ARG A 160 -7.37 -3.42 4.82
CA ARG A 160 -8.75 -3.14 4.39
C ARG A 160 -9.75 -4.02 5.12
N PHE A 161 -9.47 -5.32 5.20
CA PHE A 161 -10.34 -6.25 5.91
C PHE A 161 -10.47 -5.88 7.39
N ALA A 162 -9.33 -5.59 8.06
CA ALA A 162 -9.32 -5.20 9.46
C ALA A 162 -10.01 -3.85 9.72
N ALA A 163 -9.83 -2.86 8.84
CA ALA A 163 -10.51 -1.56 8.92
C ALA A 163 -12.03 -1.71 8.77
N ALA A 164 -12.49 -2.45 7.75
CA ALA A 164 -13.92 -2.69 7.54
C ALA A 164 -14.56 -3.46 8.70
N TRP A 165 -13.82 -4.40 9.31
CA TRP A 165 -14.28 -5.07 10.54
C TRP A 165 -14.36 -4.07 11.70
N LEU A 166 -13.32 -3.28 11.91
CA LEU A 166 -13.30 -2.28 12.97
C LEU A 166 -14.44 -1.27 12.84
N ASP A 167 -14.80 -0.83 11.63
CA ASP A 167 -15.93 0.08 11.41
C ASP A 167 -17.27 -0.52 11.82
N ARG A 168 -17.49 -1.81 11.51
CA ARG A 168 -18.68 -2.54 11.96
C ARG A 168 -18.72 -2.67 13.47
N GLU A 169 -17.57 -2.87 14.11
CA GLU A 169 -17.48 -2.94 15.57
C GLU A 169 -17.70 -1.58 16.22
N ARG A 170 -17.15 -0.50 15.65
CA ARG A 170 -17.44 0.88 16.09
C ARG A 170 -18.93 1.19 16.05
N ALA A 171 -19.65 0.72 15.03
CA ALA A 171 -21.10 0.91 14.91
C ALA A 171 -21.91 0.22 16.05
N LYS A 172 -21.32 -0.73 16.77
CA LYS A 172 -21.92 -1.38 17.95
C LYS A 172 -21.72 -0.59 19.25
N GLY A 173 -20.98 0.52 19.23
CA GLY A 173 -20.68 1.34 20.41
C GLY A 173 -19.82 0.61 21.44
N GLU A 174 -20.15 0.73 22.72
CA GLU A 174 -19.36 0.17 23.84
C GLU A 174 -19.23 -1.36 23.82
N GLY A 175 -20.08 -2.07 23.07
CA GLY A 175 -20.02 -3.53 22.91
C GLY A 175 -19.18 -4.01 21.72
N GLY A 176 -18.58 -3.09 20.95
CA GLY A 176 -17.75 -3.41 19.79
C GLY A 176 -16.35 -3.89 20.17
N LEU A 177 -15.77 -4.73 19.32
CA LEU A 177 -14.36 -5.15 19.47
C LEU A 177 -13.38 -4.01 19.13
N THR A 178 -12.28 -3.99 19.88
CA THR A 178 -11.11 -3.18 19.57
C THR A 178 -10.30 -3.80 18.42
N LEU A 179 -9.47 -2.99 17.76
CA LEU A 179 -8.56 -3.48 16.72
C LEU A 179 -7.59 -4.56 17.25
N ARG A 180 -7.24 -4.48 18.54
CA ARG A 180 -6.40 -5.49 19.18
C ARG A 180 -7.11 -6.85 19.30
N GLU A 181 -8.38 -6.84 19.68
CA GLU A 181 -9.19 -8.07 19.74
C GLU A 181 -9.44 -8.64 18.35
N ILE A 182 -9.69 -7.78 17.36
CA ILE A 182 -9.75 -8.16 15.94
C ILE A 182 -8.45 -8.85 15.51
N ALA A 183 -7.29 -8.23 15.78
CA ALA A 183 -5.99 -8.83 15.46
C ALA A 183 -5.82 -10.21 16.10
N GLN A 184 -6.24 -10.37 17.36
CA GLN A 184 -6.17 -11.65 18.06
C GLN A 184 -7.06 -12.72 17.42
N ARG A 185 -8.31 -12.39 17.06
CA ARG A 185 -9.24 -13.32 16.36
C ARG A 185 -8.74 -13.71 14.98
N MET A 186 -8.13 -12.75 14.29
CA MET A 186 -7.43 -12.94 13.03
C MET A 186 -6.17 -13.82 13.15
N GLY A 187 -5.70 -14.10 14.38
CA GLY A 187 -4.45 -14.81 14.63
C GLY A 187 -3.20 -13.99 14.29
N ASP A 188 -3.32 -12.67 14.16
CA ASP A 188 -2.20 -11.77 13.92
C ASP A 188 -1.51 -11.39 15.23
N ARG A 189 -0.29 -11.89 15.40
CA ARG A 189 0.55 -11.60 16.57
C ARG A 189 1.46 -10.39 16.37
N HIS A 190 1.41 -9.73 15.21
CA HIS A 190 2.28 -8.60 14.90
C HIS A 190 1.61 -7.27 15.26
N ASN A 191 2.35 -6.37 15.89
CA ASN A 191 1.87 -5.01 16.23
C ASN A 191 1.79 -4.07 15.01
N THR A 192 1.90 -4.58 13.79
CA THR A 192 1.88 -3.77 12.56
C THR A 192 0.47 -3.46 12.08
N LEU A 193 -0.55 -4.23 12.49
CA LEU A 193 -1.93 -4.06 12.01
C LEU A 193 -2.50 -2.67 12.32
N ARG A 194 -2.20 -2.10 13.50
CA ARG A 194 -2.64 -0.74 13.85
C ARG A 194 -2.11 0.31 12.85
N ARG A 195 -0.84 0.22 12.49
CA ARG A 195 -0.22 1.14 11.51
C ARG A 195 -0.83 0.99 10.13
N MET A 196 -1.11 -0.26 9.75
CA MET A 196 -1.77 -0.56 8.49
C MET A 196 -3.20 -0.01 8.45
N VAL A 197 -4.00 -0.20 9.51
CA VAL A 197 -5.35 0.35 9.58
C VAL A 197 -5.33 1.88 9.61
N LEU A 198 -4.42 2.51 10.36
CA LEU A 198 -4.25 3.98 10.31
C LEU A 198 -3.94 4.47 8.88
N ALA A 199 -3.13 3.75 8.12
CA ALA A 199 -2.87 4.09 6.73
C ALA A 199 -4.12 3.91 5.85
N ILE A 200 -5.03 2.98 6.16
CA ILE A 200 -6.33 2.88 5.48
C ILE A 200 -7.21 4.09 5.81
N GLU A 201 -7.31 4.49 7.08
CA GLU A 201 -8.08 5.68 7.49
C GLU A 201 -7.59 6.94 6.75
N VAL A 202 -6.26 7.11 6.61
CA VAL A 202 -5.65 8.20 5.84
C VAL A 202 -6.01 8.14 4.35
N LEU A 203 -6.00 6.94 3.75
CA LEU A 203 -6.34 6.76 2.33
C LEU A 203 -7.84 6.97 2.07
N ASP A 204 -8.70 6.49 2.95
CA ASP A 204 -10.15 6.67 2.83
C ASP A 204 -10.50 8.15 3.00
N GLN A 205 -9.90 8.84 3.96
CA GLN A 205 -10.00 10.30 4.09
C GLN A 205 -9.53 11.01 2.81
N ALA A 206 -8.38 10.64 2.25
CA ALA A 206 -7.88 11.25 1.01
C ALA A 206 -8.87 11.09 -0.15
N ARG A 207 -9.48 9.90 -0.28
CA ARG A 207 -10.48 9.59 -1.30
C ARG A 207 -11.77 10.40 -1.09
N GLU A 208 -12.32 10.40 0.11
CA GLU A 208 -13.57 11.09 0.44
C GLU A 208 -13.48 12.62 0.28
N ARG A 209 -12.29 13.18 0.50
CA ARG A 209 -12.01 14.60 0.30
C ARG A 209 -11.59 14.94 -1.14
N GLY A 210 -11.56 13.95 -2.05
CA GLY A 210 -11.17 14.14 -3.45
C GLY A 210 -9.69 14.52 -3.65
N LEU A 211 -8.83 14.19 -2.68
CA LEU A 211 -7.42 14.57 -2.68
C LEU A 211 -6.59 13.59 -3.50
N TRP A 212 -6.80 12.28 -3.31
CA TRP A 212 -6.03 11.22 -3.96
C TRP A 212 -6.69 9.86 -3.78
N GLU A 213 -6.59 8.99 -4.78
CA GLU A 213 -7.12 7.63 -4.78
C GLU A 213 -6.04 6.61 -5.14
N VAL A 214 -6.19 5.36 -4.66
CA VAL A 214 -5.19 4.30 -4.91
C VAL A 214 -4.95 4.06 -6.40
N GLU A 215 -5.94 4.28 -7.25
CA GLU A 215 -5.85 4.19 -8.70
C GLU A 215 -5.13 5.35 -9.37
N ASP A 216 -4.93 6.47 -8.69
CA ASP A 216 -4.21 7.60 -9.24
C ASP A 216 -2.69 7.36 -9.23
N ARG A 217 -2.22 6.36 -8.47
CA ARG A 217 -0.81 5.95 -8.47
C ARG A 217 -0.26 5.74 -9.89
N THR A 218 0.97 6.15 -10.15
CA THR A 218 1.61 5.91 -11.46
C THR A 218 2.21 4.51 -11.58
N SER A 219 2.64 3.91 -10.46
CA SER A 219 3.19 2.56 -10.41
C SER A 219 2.12 1.47 -10.48
N LYS A 220 2.40 0.38 -11.22
CA LYS A 220 1.52 -0.80 -11.24
C LYS A 220 1.40 -1.46 -9.86
N LYS A 221 2.53 -1.58 -9.14
CA LYS A 221 2.59 -2.15 -7.79
C LYS A 221 2.27 -1.07 -6.76
N PHE A 222 1.38 -1.37 -5.83
CA PHE A 222 1.05 -0.45 -4.75
C PHE A 222 1.99 -0.66 -3.56
N GLY A 223 2.92 0.28 -3.36
CA GLY A 223 3.90 0.27 -2.27
C GLY A 223 3.28 0.66 -0.92
N PHE A 224 2.19 0.02 -0.50
CA PHE A 224 1.43 0.36 0.71
C PHE A 224 2.31 0.52 1.97
N SER A 225 3.42 -0.22 2.03
CA SER A 225 4.41 -0.12 3.09
C SER A 225 5.10 1.23 3.24
N HIS A 226 5.21 2.02 2.17
CA HIS A 226 5.74 3.38 2.25
C HIS A 226 4.88 4.25 3.15
N LEU A 227 3.54 4.15 3.04
CA LEU A 227 2.61 4.95 3.82
C LEU A 227 2.60 4.51 5.28
N TYR A 228 2.27 3.26 5.58
CA TYR A 228 2.16 2.82 6.98
C TYR A 228 3.51 2.86 7.75
N THR A 229 4.65 2.82 7.03
CA THR A 229 5.97 3.03 7.65
C THR A 229 6.22 4.51 7.87
N GLY A 230 5.94 5.37 6.87
CA GLY A 230 6.11 6.81 6.96
C GLY A 230 5.31 7.41 8.11
N LEU A 231 4.03 7.06 8.23
CA LEU A 231 3.14 7.51 9.31
C LEU A 231 3.59 7.11 10.72
N SER A 232 4.56 6.20 10.86
CA SER A 232 5.16 5.85 12.16
C SER A 232 6.32 6.77 12.57
N TYR A 233 6.76 7.66 11.69
CA TYR A 233 7.80 8.64 11.97
C TYR A 233 7.18 9.97 12.40
N GLN A 234 7.72 10.57 13.46
CA GLN A 234 7.26 11.85 13.98
C GLN A 234 7.23 12.94 12.91
N GLN A 235 8.24 12.98 12.03
CA GLN A 235 8.33 14.01 10.97
C GLN A 235 7.17 13.94 9.96
N PHE A 236 6.65 12.74 9.68
CA PHE A 236 5.47 12.59 8.83
C PHE A 236 4.19 12.96 9.59
N ALA A 237 4.11 12.57 10.86
CA ALA A 237 2.99 12.94 11.71
C ALA A 237 2.89 14.47 11.86
N ASP A 238 4.00 15.15 12.11
CA ASP A 238 4.09 16.62 12.21
C ASP A 238 3.71 17.29 10.88
N PHE A 239 4.22 16.77 9.75
CA PHE A 239 3.91 17.31 8.42
C PHE A 239 2.41 17.22 8.08
N LEU A 240 1.71 16.21 8.61
CA LEU A 240 0.28 16.01 8.39
C LEU A 240 -0.60 16.57 9.50
N ASP A 241 -0.02 17.05 10.60
CA ASP A 241 -0.73 17.29 11.87
C ASP A 241 -1.60 16.08 12.25
N LEU A 242 -1.00 14.88 12.14
CA LEU A 242 -1.66 13.61 12.32
C LEU A 242 -2.09 13.46 13.78
N LYS A 243 -3.40 13.30 14.00
CA LYS A 243 -3.93 13.02 15.34
C LYS A 243 -3.55 11.61 15.74
N VAL A 244 -2.51 11.48 16.55
CA VAL A 244 -2.11 10.20 17.13
C VAL A 244 -2.78 10.08 18.50
N GLU A 245 -4.00 9.54 18.54
CA GLU A 245 -4.60 9.05 19.79
C GLU A 245 -3.78 7.89 20.36
N ASP A 246 -4.04 7.52 21.63
CA ASP A 246 -3.35 6.45 22.39
C ASP A 246 -2.88 5.31 21.47
N GLU A 247 -1.57 5.06 21.45
CA GLU A 247 -0.94 3.99 20.65
C GLU A 247 -1.52 2.60 20.94
N ARG A 248 -2.18 2.44 22.09
CA ARG A 248 -2.84 1.21 22.53
C ARG A 248 -4.29 1.11 22.08
N GLY A 249 -4.90 2.21 21.64
CA GLY A 249 -6.28 2.31 21.19
C GLY A 249 -6.46 2.07 19.68
N ASN A 250 -7.71 2.15 19.25
CA ASN A 250 -8.08 2.12 17.84
C ASN A 250 -7.48 3.36 17.12
N PRO A 251 -7.07 3.25 15.85
CA PRO A 251 -6.76 4.43 15.05
C PRO A 251 -7.97 5.39 14.98
N PRO A 252 -7.77 6.71 14.90
CA PRO A 252 -8.88 7.64 14.69
C PRO A 252 -9.38 7.60 13.24
N GLN A 253 -10.67 7.85 13.05
CA GLN A 253 -11.27 8.15 11.74
C GLN A 253 -11.01 9.61 11.38
N ASP A 254 -10.87 9.93 10.09
CA ASP A 254 -10.49 11.26 9.60
C ASP A 254 -9.28 11.86 10.37
N PRO A 255 -8.13 11.15 10.41
CA PRO A 255 -7.03 11.48 11.33
C PRO A 255 -6.28 12.79 11.00
N ILE A 256 -6.51 13.38 9.81
CA ILE A 256 -5.80 14.58 9.32
C ILE A 256 -6.75 15.78 9.33
N PRO A 257 -6.37 16.93 9.91
CA PRO A 257 -7.23 18.12 9.93
C PRO A 257 -7.36 18.78 8.54
N PRO A 258 -8.47 19.50 8.27
CA PRO A 258 -8.70 20.15 6.97
C PRO A 258 -7.59 21.10 6.51
N THR A 259 -6.91 21.76 7.45
CA THR A 259 -5.77 22.66 7.18
C THR A 259 -4.56 21.96 6.59
N HIS A 260 -4.46 20.63 6.72
CA HIS A 260 -3.34 19.81 6.26
C HIS A 260 -3.71 18.86 5.11
N HIS A 261 -4.90 19.00 4.53
CA HIS A 261 -5.29 18.24 3.33
C HIS A 261 -4.35 18.49 2.13
N GLY A 262 -3.80 19.70 2.00
CA GLY A 262 -2.77 20.00 1.00
C GLY A 262 -1.52 19.14 1.21
N ASN A 263 -1.04 19.04 2.45
CA ASN A 263 0.13 18.24 2.82
C ASN A 263 -0.12 16.74 2.59
N LEU A 264 -1.33 16.26 2.89
CA LEU A 264 -1.75 14.89 2.60
C LEU A 264 -1.66 14.59 1.09
N LYS A 265 -2.23 15.46 0.25
CA LYS A 265 -2.16 15.32 -1.21
C LYS A 265 -0.70 15.30 -1.70
N THR A 266 0.11 16.26 -1.22
CA THR A 266 1.55 16.33 -1.53
C THR A 266 2.28 15.05 -1.15
N LEU A 267 2.06 14.55 0.06
CA LEU A 267 2.69 13.33 0.55
C LEU A 267 2.31 12.13 -0.31
N LEU A 268 1.02 11.92 -0.61
CA LEU A 268 0.58 10.80 -1.45
C LEU A 268 1.16 10.90 -2.87
N GLY A 269 1.25 12.12 -3.42
CA GLY A 269 1.94 12.39 -4.68
C GLY A 269 3.46 12.13 -4.63
N TRP A 270 4.11 12.27 -3.48
CA TRP A 270 5.51 11.87 -3.31
C TRP A 270 5.69 10.34 -3.22
N LEU A 271 4.82 9.67 -2.47
CA LEU A 271 4.90 8.22 -2.24
C LEU A 271 4.49 7.40 -3.47
N PHE A 272 3.46 7.84 -4.19
CA PHE A 272 2.77 7.02 -5.20
C PHE A 272 2.61 7.69 -6.57
N GLY A 273 2.87 8.99 -6.65
CA GLY A 273 2.54 9.79 -7.82
C GLY A 273 1.04 10.02 -7.96
N ASP A 274 0.67 10.79 -8.99
CA ASP A 274 -0.72 11.08 -9.33
C ASP A 274 -0.86 11.19 -10.86
N ARG A 275 -1.54 10.24 -11.47
CA ARG A 275 -1.80 10.19 -12.91
C ARG A 275 -2.74 11.31 -13.37
N ARG A 276 -3.63 11.80 -12.51
CA ARG A 276 -4.54 12.91 -12.84
C ARG A 276 -3.76 14.21 -13.04
N GLU A 277 -2.65 14.35 -12.34
CA GLU A 277 -1.76 15.52 -12.40
C GLU A 277 -0.49 15.27 -13.21
N ASN A 278 -0.33 14.08 -13.80
CA ASN A 278 0.88 13.65 -14.50
C ASN A 278 2.15 13.79 -13.65
N VAL A 279 2.06 13.37 -12.38
CA VAL A 279 3.09 13.49 -11.38
C VAL A 279 3.66 12.11 -11.03
N ASP A 280 4.97 11.94 -11.21
CA ASP A 280 5.67 10.73 -10.77
C ASP A 280 6.03 10.74 -9.27
N PRO A 281 6.08 9.57 -8.61
CA PRO A 281 6.56 9.45 -7.24
C PRO A 281 8.04 9.82 -7.16
N ILE A 282 8.42 10.45 -6.06
CA ILE A 282 9.84 10.75 -5.76
C ILE A 282 10.52 9.57 -5.06
N ILE A 283 9.74 8.64 -4.51
CA ILE A 283 10.24 7.43 -3.84
C ILE A 283 10.34 6.29 -4.86
N ARG A 284 11.52 5.66 -4.92
CA ARG A 284 11.77 4.45 -5.72
C ARG A 284 11.94 3.22 -4.84
N THR A 285 12.47 3.38 -3.63
CA THR A 285 12.76 2.29 -2.68
C THR A 285 12.28 2.62 -1.27
N GLN A 286 11.73 1.63 -0.56
CA GLN A 286 11.21 1.83 0.80
C GLN A 286 12.31 2.25 1.78
N ALA A 287 13.45 1.55 1.79
CA ALA A 287 14.42 1.71 2.87
C ALA A 287 15.25 3.01 2.74
N GLN A 288 15.68 3.34 1.52
CA GLN A 288 16.55 4.49 1.28
C GLN A 288 15.74 5.77 1.16
N ASP A 289 14.77 5.83 0.25
CA ASP A 289 14.11 7.09 -0.07
C ASP A 289 13.16 7.54 1.04
N LEU A 290 12.46 6.61 1.72
CA LEU A 290 11.61 6.98 2.85
C LEU A 290 12.41 7.56 4.02
N LYS A 291 13.61 7.02 4.28
CA LYS A 291 14.53 7.60 5.27
C LYS A 291 14.91 9.03 4.87
N ARG A 292 15.19 9.27 3.58
CA ARG A 292 15.56 10.60 3.08
C ARG A 292 14.41 11.59 3.18
N VAL A 293 13.20 11.18 2.81
CA VAL A 293 11.99 12.00 2.99
C VAL A 293 11.78 12.32 4.48
N ARG A 294 12.01 11.37 5.39
CA ARG A 294 11.97 11.62 6.83
C ARG A 294 12.95 12.70 7.27
N GLU A 295 14.22 12.65 6.83
CA GLU A 295 15.21 13.69 7.17
C GLU A 295 14.82 15.04 6.57
N VAL A 296 14.29 15.05 5.33
CA VAL A 296 13.80 16.26 4.66
C VAL A 296 12.65 16.89 5.44
N LEU A 297 11.64 16.11 5.81
CA LEU A 297 10.51 16.59 6.61
C LEU A 297 10.94 17.12 7.98
N GLY A 298 12.06 16.64 8.53
CA GLY A 298 12.68 17.17 9.74
C GLY A 298 13.38 18.53 9.57
N ASN A 299 13.46 19.09 8.35
CA ASN A 299 14.12 20.36 8.06
C ASN A 299 13.23 21.25 7.17
N GLN A 300 12.69 22.33 7.74
CA GLN A 300 11.75 23.22 7.05
C GLN A 300 12.26 23.74 5.70
N LYS A 301 13.55 24.10 5.58
CA LYS A 301 14.11 24.58 4.31
C LYS A 301 14.16 23.47 3.26
N ALA A 302 14.51 22.25 3.68
CA ALA A 302 14.53 21.09 2.81
C ALA A 302 13.10 20.69 2.38
N THR A 303 12.12 20.76 3.29
CA THR A 303 10.71 20.52 2.97
C THR A 303 10.22 21.47 1.89
N ILE A 304 10.43 22.77 2.06
CA ILE A 304 10.05 23.79 1.07
C ILE A 304 10.70 23.50 -0.30
N ALA A 305 11.99 23.13 -0.30
CA ALA A 305 12.69 22.76 -1.53
C ALA A 305 12.10 21.51 -2.18
N LEU A 306 11.72 20.50 -1.39
CA LEU A 306 11.08 19.28 -1.92
C LEU A 306 9.69 19.56 -2.50
N GLU A 307 8.91 20.42 -1.84
CA GLU A 307 7.58 20.83 -2.32
C GLU A 307 7.67 21.61 -3.64
N THR A 308 8.68 22.47 -3.78
CA THR A 308 8.87 23.34 -4.94
C THR A 308 9.46 22.58 -6.13
N ASP A 309 10.58 21.89 -5.93
CA ASP A 309 11.40 21.34 -7.01
C ASP A 309 11.12 19.86 -7.29
N ARG A 310 10.41 19.18 -6.36
CA ARG A 310 10.18 17.72 -6.38
C ARG A 310 11.46 16.89 -6.56
N ASN A 311 12.60 17.43 -6.15
CA ASN A 311 13.89 16.78 -6.26
C ASN A 311 14.38 16.32 -4.88
N LEU A 312 14.20 15.02 -4.60
CA LEU A 312 14.61 14.42 -3.33
C LEU A 312 16.13 14.49 -3.10
N ASP A 313 16.95 14.48 -4.16
CA ASP A 313 18.41 14.58 -4.04
C ASP A 313 18.86 15.96 -3.59
N ALA A 314 18.28 17.01 -4.16
CA ALA A 314 18.55 18.39 -3.77
C ALA A 314 18.02 18.68 -2.36
N ALA A 315 16.76 18.32 -2.08
CA ALA A 315 16.15 18.54 -0.77
C ALA A 315 16.88 17.79 0.35
N TYR A 316 17.22 16.52 0.12
CA TYR A 316 17.99 15.74 1.09
C TYR A 316 19.37 16.35 1.36
N SER A 317 20.01 16.90 0.33
CA SER A 317 21.29 17.60 0.50
C SER A 317 21.19 18.87 1.36
N ILE A 318 20.01 19.52 1.41
CA ILE A 318 19.71 20.65 2.32
C ILE A 318 19.46 20.13 3.75
N ALA A 319 18.77 18.99 3.88
CA ALA A 319 18.45 18.36 5.17
C ALA A 319 19.68 17.78 5.87
N ASP A 320 20.59 17.16 5.10
CA ASP A 320 21.86 16.55 5.56
C ASP A 320 22.86 17.58 6.13
N ILE A 321 22.57 18.88 6.04
CA ILE A 321 23.43 19.93 6.57
C ILE A 321 23.26 20.04 8.09
N LYS A 322 23.91 19.12 8.81
CA LYS A 322 24.77 19.49 9.95
C LYS A 322 26.16 18.88 9.73
N GLY A 323 27.14 19.72 9.40
CA GLY A 323 28.57 19.39 9.41
C GLY A 323 29.15 18.64 8.21
N GLU A 324 28.38 17.87 7.43
CA GLU A 324 28.95 17.05 6.35
C GLU A 324 29.37 17.83 5.09
N ALA A 325 28.64 18.89 4.71
CA ALA A 325 29.06 19.78 3.63
C ALA A 325 30.37 20.52 4.00
N LEU A 326 30.47 21.00 5.23
CA LEU A 326 31.68 21.58 5.82
C LEU A 326 32.83 20.57 5.78
N ARG A 327 32.58 19.33 6.24
CA ARG A 327 33.57 18.25 6.26
C ARG A 327 34.08 17.95 4.85
N ARG A 328 33.19 17.73 3.88
CA ARG A 328 33.55 17.50 2.47
C ARG A 328 34.34 18.67 1.88
N GLY A 329 33.91 19.91 2.11
CA GLY A 329 34.61 21.11 1.65
C GLY A 329 36.04 21.22 2.19
N VAL A 330 36.24 20.95 3.49
CA VAL A 330 37.56 20.95 4.13
C VAL A 330 38.47 19.87 3.54
N TYR A 331 37.95 18.64 3.35
CA TYR A 331 38.74 17.56 2.75
C TYR A 331 39.09 17.82 1.28
N ALA A 332 38.18 18.42 0.50
CA ALA A 332 38.42 18.80 -0.89
C ALA A 332 39.48 19.91 -1.00
N ALA A 333 39.38 20.97 -0.18
CA ALA A 333 40.37 22.04 -0.12
C ALA A 333 41.76 21.50 0.26
N ARG A 334 41.84 20.58 1.22
CA ARG A 334 43.10 19.91 1.60
C ARG A 334 43.72 19.12 0.44
N ALA A 335 42.90 18.40 -0.33
CA ALA A 335 43.37 17.63 -1.48
C ALA A 335 43.90 18.55 -2.58
N GLY A 336 43.13 19.57 -2.98
CA GLY A 336 43.51 20.52 -4.03
C GLY A 336 44.77 21.32 -3.69
N LEU A 337 44.91 21.78 -2.43
CA LEU A 337 46.14 22.46 -1.98
C LEU A 337 47.36 21.54 -2.02
N ARG A 338 47.20 20.25 -1.69
CA ARG A 338 48.30 19.29 -1.73
C ARG A 338 48.77 19.03 -3.16
N GLU A 339 47.85 18.97 -4.10
CA GLU A 339 48.15 18.82 -5.53
C GLU A 339 48.85 20.08 -6.08
N ALA A 340 48.32 21.27 -5.81
CA ALA A 340 48.95 22.53 -6.21
C ALA A 340 50.35 22.71 -5.62
N LEU A 341 50.55 22.31 -4.36
CA LEU A 341 51.88 22.36 -3.71
C LEU A 341 52.90 21.43 -4.38
N ALA A 342 52.46 20.30 -4.92
CA ALA A 342 53.32 19.35 -5.62
C ALA A 342 53.82 19.90 -6.97
N ASP A 343 53.16 20.91 -7.53
CA ASP A 343 53.46 21.50 -8.85
C ASP A 343 53.94 22.97 -8.77
N THR A 344 54.40 23.42 -7.60
CA THR A 344 54.87 24.81 -7.40
C THR A 344 56.03 25.22 -8.31
N GLY A 345 56.80 24.26 -8.84
CA GLY A 345 57.87 24.51 -9.80
C GLY A 345 57.37 24.99 -11.18
N SER A 346 56.09 24.79 -11.50
CA SER A 346 55.45 25.21 -12.75
C SER A 346 54.92 26.65 -12.70
N TYR A 347 55.05 27.33 -11.55
CA TYR A 347 54.58 28.70 -11.38
C TYR A 347 55.49 29.72 -12.08
N ASP A 348 54.92 30.49 -12.99
CA ASP A 348 55.53 31.67 -13.60
C ASP A 348 54.65 32.91 -13.34
N ALA A 349 55.18 33.89 -12.62
CA ALA A 349 54.46 35.08 -12.19
C ALA A 349 54.02 36.02 -13.32
N LYS A 350 54.57 35.88 -14.54
CA LYS A 350 54.16 36.64 -15.72
C LYS A 350 53.08 35.95 -16.55
N ILE A 351 52.94 34.64 -16.38
CA ILE A 351 51.95 33.83 -17.12
C ILE A 351 50.72 33.56 -16.24
N HIS A 352 50.93 33.41 -14.94
CA HIS A 352 49.92 33.02 -13.95
C HIS A 352 49.68 34.17 -12.97
N GLU A 353 49.35 35.36 -13.50
CA GLU A 353 49.29 36.61 -12.74
C GLU A 353 48.26 36.57 -11.60
N ASP A 354 47.21 35.75 -11.73
CA ASP A 354 46.09 35.59 -10.79
C ASP A 354 46.32 34.52 -9.71
N VAL A 355 47.26 33.60 -9.92
CA VAL A 355 47.44 32.42 -9.06
C VAL A 355 47.92 32.82 -7.66
N LEU A 356 48.81 33.82 -7.56
CA LEU A 356 49.27 34.32 -6.26
C LEU A 356 48.15 35.02 -5.48
N GLU A 357 47.35 35.85 -6.15
CA GLU A 357 46.21 36.54 -5.55
C GLU A 357 45.16 35.53 -5.05
N THR A 358 44.81 34.56 -5.90
CA THR A 358 43.89 33.46 -5.56
C THR A 358 44.39 32.64 -4.36
N ALA A 359 45.69 32.34 -4.30
CA ALA A 359 46.28 31.62 -3.16
C ALA A 359 46.19 32.43 -1.85
N LEU A 360 46.32 33.76 -1.92
CA LEU A 360 46.16 34.65 -0.76
C LEU A 360 44.71 34.70 -0.27
N GLU A 361 43.74 34.68 -1.19
CA GLU A 361 42.30 34.60 -0.86
C GLU A 361 41.92 33.26 -0.21
N VAL A 362 42.45 32.15 -0.74
CA VAL A 362 42.28 30.82 -0.14
C VAL A 362 42.84 30.79 1.28
N ARG A 363 44.01 31.40 1.51
CA ARG A 363 44.60 31.52 2.85
C ARG A 363 43.73 32.35 3.80
N SER A 364 43.15 33.45 3.32
CA SER A 364 42.24 34.29 4.10
C SER A 364 40.99 33.52 4.51
N SER A 365 40.37 32.83 3.54
CA SER A 365 39.16 32.01 3.75
C SER A 365 39.42 30.86 4.73
N ALA A 366 40.58 30.20 4.64
CA ALA A 366 40.96 29.14 5.57
C ALA A 366 41.13 29.64 7.01
N ARG A 367 41.68 30.85 7.21
CA ARG A 367 41.81 31.46 8.54
C ARG A 367 40.46 31.80 9.15
N ALA A 368 39.56 32.40 8.36
CA ALA A 368 38.19 32.71 8.78
C ALA A 368 37.43 31.44 9.17
N LEU A 369 37.59 30.36 8.40
CA LEU A 369 36.99 29.06 8.69
C LEU A 369 37.46 28.48 10.03
N VAL A 370 38.77 28.50 10.29
CA VAL A 370 39.32 28.00 11.56
C VAL A 370 38.82 28.84 12.75
N ALA A 371 38.77 30.17 12.62
CA ALA A 371 38.25 31.04 13.67
C ALA A 371 36.77 30.73 13.99
N ALA A 372 35.94 30.51 12.95
CA ALA A 372 34.54 30.15 13.14
C ALA A 372 34.34 28.78 13.83
N LEU A 373 35.22 27.81 13.56
CA LEU A 373 35.18 26.49 14.20
C LEU A 373 35.71 26.51 15.64
N ALA A 374 36.72 27.34 15.92
CA ALA A 374 37.27 27.47 17.27
C ALA A 374 36.29 28.17 18.24
N VAL A 375 35.52 29.15 17.75
CA VAL A 375 34.48 29.82 18.56
C VAL A 375 33.34 28.86 18.97
N SER A 376 33.08 27.81 18.19
CA SER A 376 32.05 26.81 18.51
C SER A 376 32.46 25.74 19.54
N GLU A 377 33.68 25.80 20.10
CA GLU A 377 34.13 24.92 21.19
C GLU A 377 34.04 25.57 22.58
N ASP A 378 33.82 26.89 22.66
CA ASP A 378 33.78 27.67 23.92
C ASP A 378 32.35 28.10 24.36
N ASP A 379 31.30 27.72 23.62
CA ASP A 379 29.87 27.77 23.99
C ASP A 379 29.31 26.34 24.13
#